data_AF-A0A359M4N1-F1
#
_entry.id   AF-A0A359M4N1-F1
#
_cell.length_a   1.000
_cell.length_b   1.000
_cell.length_c   1.000
_cell.angle_alpha   90.00
_cell.angle_beta   90.00
_cell.angle_gamma   90.00
#
_symmetry.space_group_name_H-M   'P 1'
#
loop_
_entity.id
_entity.type
_entity.pdbx_description
1 polymer ?
#
loop_
_entity_poly.entity_id
_entity_poly.type
_entity_poly.pdbx_seq_one_letter_code
_entity_poly.pdbx_strand_id
1 'polypeptide(L)'
;MAMKVDAVRLEQSMEARHLDEKQWTKVRNSILFVFLASATASAIGFATDTKSAHFSWLLAVVYFTTIGLGALFFTMIQYLTGSAWSVSVRRFMEAIASTLPAAALLFVPVALGLHDLYEWTHKEVVANDELLKAKAGYLNENFFLIRAAAYFLIWSLWSLRLFRNSVKQDTTRSLD
;
A
#
# COMPACT_ATOMS: atom_id res chain seq x y z
N MET A 1 18.97 25.63 -39.12
CA MET A 1 19.10 24.18 -39.34
C MET A 1 19.17 23.41 -38.02
N ALA A 2 20.05 23.79 -37.08
CA ALA A 2 20.15 23.19 -35.74
C ALA A 2 18.83 23.14 -34.94
N MET A 3 18.10 24.26 -34.87
CA MET A 3 16.83 24.36 -34.13
C MET A 3 15.73 23.40 -34.63
N LYS A 4 15.74 23.00 -35.92
CA LYS A 4 14.81 22.01 -36.47
C LYS A 4 15.19 20.59 -36.08
N VAL A 5 16.49 20.30 -35.98
CA VAL A 5 17.00 18.99 -35.56
C VAL A 5 16.67 18.75 -34.08
N ASP A 6 16.77 19.79 -33.25
CA ASP A 6 16.44 19.70 -31.83
C ASP A 6 14.94 19.47 -31.58
N ALA A 7 14.06 20.15 -32.33
CA ALA A 7 12.62 19.96 -32.22
C ALA A 7 12.18 18.52 -32.58
N VAL A 8 12.71 17.97 -33.68
CA VAL A 8 12.42 16.59 -34.10
C VAL A 8 12.94 15.58 -33.09
N ARG A 9 14.12 15.82 -32.50
CA ARG A 9 14.68 14.96 -31.45
C ARG A 9 13.82 14.99 -30.18
N LEU A 10 13.26 16.14 -29.84
CA LEU A 10 12.35 16.30 -28.71
C LEU A 10 11.04 15.55 -28.93
N GLU A 11 10.42 15.69 -30.10
CA GLU A 11 9.21 14.93 -30.47
C GLU A 11 9.48 13.41 -30.41
N GLN A 12 10.58 12.94 -31.01
CA GLN A 12 10.95 11.52 -30.95
C GLN A 12 11.19 11.03 -29.52
N SER A 13 11.77 11.86 -28.64
CA SER A 13 11.96 11.54 -27.22
C SER A 13 10.68 11.56 -26.39
N MET A 14 9.65 12.27 -26.87
CA MET A 14 8.32 12.32 -26.27
C MET A 14 7.48 11.13 -26.74
N GLU A 15 7.54 10.79 -28.03
CA GLU A 15 6.92 9.59 -28.58
C GLU A 15 7.50 8.31 -27.97
N ALA A 16 8.82 8.25 -27.76
CA ALA A 16 9.47 7.11 -27.08
C ALA A 16 9.05 6.93 -25.61
N ARG A 17 8.43 7.94 -24.98
CA ARG A 17 7.89 7.86 -23.61
C ARG A 17 6.50 7.25 -23.54
N HIS A 18 5.80 7.14 -24.67
CA HIS A 18 4.51 6.49 -24.76
C HIS A 18 4.69 5.04 -25.24
N LEU A 19 4.23 4.08 -24.44
CA LEU A 19 4.20 2.68 -24.86
C LEU A 19 3.29 2.56 -26.08
N ASP A 20 3.72 1.79 -27.08
CA ASP A 20 2.86 1.42 -28.21
C ASP A 20 1.54 0.82 -27.68
N GLU A 21 0.42 1.18 -28.30
CA GLU A 21 -0.91 0.83 -27.80
C GLU A 21 -1.09 -0.69 -27.68
N LYS A 22 -0.51 -1.45 -28.63
CA LYS A 22 -0.49 -2.92 -28.59
C LYS A 22 0.34 -3.46 -27.43
N GLN A 23 1.45 -2.80 -27.10
CA GLN A 23 2.28 -3.18 -25.95
C GLN A 23 1.58 -2.86 -24.64
N TRP A 24 0.95 -1.69 -24.51
CA TRP A 24 0.19 -1.30 -23.33
C TRP A 24 -0.99 -2.25 -23.07
N THR A 25 -1.78 -2.56 -24.10
CA THR A 25 -2.91 -3.50 -23.98
C THR A 25 -2.44 -4.89 -23.55
N LYS A 26 -1.30 -5.37 -24.07
CA LYS A 26 -0.69 -6.63 -23.64
C LYS A 26 -0.29 -6.59 -22.17
N VAL A 27 0.44 -5.56 -21.72
CA VAL A 27 0.87 -5.42 -20.32
C VAL A 27 -0.33 -5.33 -19.38
N ARG A 28 -1.32 -4.48 -19.71
CA ARG A 28 -2.57 -4.35 -18.95
C ARG A 28 -3.28 -5.69 -18.82
N ASN A 29 -3.45 -6.43 -19.92
CA ASN A 29 -4.15 -7.71 -19.89
C ASN A 29 -3.38 -8.76 -19.08
N SER A 30 -2.03 -8.76 -19.13
CA SER A 30 -1.21 -9.62 -18.27
C SER A 30 -1.36 -9.29 -16.79
N ILE A 31 -1.36 -8.01 -16.41
CA ILE A 31 -1.57 -7.59 -15.02
C ILE A 31 -2.97 -8.00 -14.53
N LEU A 32 -4.00 -7.79 -15.37
CA LEU A 32 -5.37 -8.21 -15.06
C LEU A 32 -5.48 -9.73 -14.91
N PHE A 33 -4.82 -10.50 -15.78
CA PHE A 33 -4.79 -11.95 -15.69
C PHE A 33 -4.17 -12.41 -14.37
N VAL A 34 -3.00 -11.87 -14.00
CA VAL A 34 -2.34 -12.20 -12.72
C VAL A 34 -3.23 -11.83 -11.54
N PHE A 35 -3.84 -10.64 -11.56
CA PHE A 35 -4.77 -10.21 -10.50
C PHE A 35 -5.94 -11.18 -10.34
N LEU A 36 -6.62 -11.55 -11.44
CA LEU A 36 -7.77 -12.47 -11.40
C LEU A 36 -7.36 -13.88 -10.98
N ALA A 37 -6.21 -14.37 -11.45
CA ALA A 37 -5.69 -15.67 -11.05
C ALA A 37 -5.36 -15.70 -9.55
N SER A 38 -4.68 -14.67 -9.03
CA SER A 38 -4.40 -14.54 -7.60
C SER A 38 -5.68 -14.41 -6.77
N ALA A 39 -6.64 -13.60 -7.20
CA ALA A 39 -7.93 -13.44 -6.50
C ALA A 39 -8.71 -14.76 -6.44
N THR A 40 -8.72 -15.53 -7.54
CA THR A 40 -9.38 -16.84 -7.59
C THR A 40 -8.67 -17.84 -6.67
N ALA A 41 -7.34 -17.88 -6.68
CA ALA A 41 -6.57 -18.74 -5.79
C ALA A 41 -6.82 -18.40 -4.31
N SER A 42 -6.86 -17.11 -3.95
CA SER A 42 -7.21 -16.67 -2.61
C SER A 42 -8.64 -17.08 -2.22
N ALA A 43 -9.62 -16.91 -3.12
CA ALA A 43 -11.00 -17.31 -2.87
C ALA A 43 -11.13 -18.83 -2.63
N ILE A 44 -10.41 -19.65 -3.41
CA ILE A 44 -10.33 -21.10 -3.19
C ILE A 44 -9.72 -21.40 -1.82
N GLY A 45 -8.62 -20.74 -1.45
CA GLY A 45 -7.99 -20.91 -0.14
C GLY A 45 -8.95 -20.66 1.03
N PHE A 46 -9.71 -19.56 0.96
CA PHE A 46 -10.74 -19.25 1.96
C PHE A 46 -11.90 -20.26 1.97
N ALA A 47 -12.18 -20.95 0.85
CA ALA A 47 -13.22 -21.97 0.78
C ALA A 47 -12.76 -23.35 1.28
N THR A 48 -11.46 -23.66 1.21
CA THR A 48 -10.91 -24.97 1.60
C THR A 48 -10.43 -25.04 3.05
N ASP A 49 -9.65 -24.05 3.48
CA ASP A 49 -9.11 -23.96 4.84
C ASP A 49 -9.05 -22.51 5.27
N THR A 50 -10.15 -22.07 5.87
CA THR A 50 -10.35 -20.69 6.33
C THR A 50 -9.26 -20.25 7.29
N LYS A 51 -8.82 -21.12 8.21
CA LYS A 51 -7.84 -20.76 9.23
C LYS A 51 -6.47 -20.51 8.60
N SER A 52 -5.99 -21.45 7.80
CA SER A 52 -4.71 -21.29 7.08
C SER A 52 -4.74 -20.10 6.11
N ALA A 53 -5.89 -19.86 5.47
CA ALA A 53 -6.09 -18.70 4.59
C ALA A 53 -5.97 -17.38 5.35
N HIS A 54 -6.55 -17.24 6.54
CA HIS A 54 -6.41 -16.03 7.37
C HIS A 54 -4.95 -15.75 7.74
N PHE A 55 -4.19 -16.75 8.17
CA PHE A 55 -2.75 -16.57 8.50
C PHE A 55 -1.92 -16.16 7.28
N SER A 56 -2.13 -16.83 6.15
CA SER A 56 -1.43 -16.51 4.90
C SER A 56 -1.80 -15.12 4.38
N TRP A 57 -3.07 -14.72 4.52
CA TRP A 57 -3.55 -13.40 4.15
C TRP A 57 -2.99 -12.30 5.05
N LEU A 58 -2.95 -12.53 6.37
CA LEU A 58 -2.32 -11.63 7.34
C LEU A 58 -0.86 -11.36 6.97
N LEU A 59 -0.09 -12.41 6.61
CA LEU A 59 1.28 -12.27 6.15
C LEU A 59 1.38 -11.35 4.93
N ALA A 60 0.54 -11.57 3.91
CA ALA A 60 0.53 -10.74 2.71
C ALA A 60 0.20 -9.27 3.02
N VAL A 61 -0.84 -9.02 3.82
CA VAL A 61 -1.26 -7.67 4.22
C VAL A 61 -0.14 -6.97 4.98
N VAL A 62 0.49 -7.62 5.97
CA VAL A 62 1.61 -7.04 6.74
C VAL A 62 2.80 -6.77 5.83
N TYR A 63 3.14 -7.68 4.92
CA TYR A 63 4.25 -7.52 3.99
C TYR A 63 4.08 -6.27 3.11
N PHE A 64 2.94 -6.14 2.42
CA PHE A 64 2.72 -5.00 1.53
C PHE A 64 2.49 -3.69 2.30
N THR A 65 1.86 -3.74 3.48
CA THR A 65 1.68 -2.56 4.33
C THR A 65 3.02 -2.03 4.82
N THR A 66 3.95 -2.90 5.24
CA THR A 66 5.27 -2.46 5.71
C THR A 66 6.13 -1.87 4.59
N ILE A 67 6.03 -2.36 3.35
CA ILE A 67 6.64 -1.72 2.18
C ILE A 67 6.08 -0.30 1.98
N GLY A 68 4.75 -0.15 2.02
CA GLY A 68 4.11 1.16 1.90
C GLY A 68 4.52 2.13 3.02
N LEU A 69 4.60 1.65 4.26
CA LEU A 69 5.04 2.45 5.41
C LEU A 69 6.51 2.83 5.34
N GLY A 70 7.38 1.91 4.89
CA GLY A 70 8.80 2.20 4.66
C GLY A 70 8.99 3.29 3.61
N ALA A 71 8.22 3.24 2.52
CA ALA A 71 8.24 4.27 1.49
C ALA A 71 7.71 5.62 1.99
N LEU A 72 6.65 5.61 2.80
CA LEU A 72 6.10 6.81 3.43
C LEU A 72 7.11 7.44 4.40
N PHE A 73 7.71 6.64 5.27
CA PHE A 73 8.74 7.07 6.21
C PHE A 73 9.96 7.66 5.49
N PHE A 74 10.46 6.96 4.47
CA PHE A 74 11.56 7.46 3.65
C PHE A 74 11.22 8.83 3.04
N THR A 75 10.03 8.95 2.43
CA THR A 75 9.55 10.21 1.84
C THR A 75 9.53 11.34 2.86
N MET A 76 8.99 11.11 4.06
CA MET A 76 8.94 12.12 5.12
C MET A 76 10.34 12.59 5.55
N ILE A 77 11.30 11.67 5.67
CA ILE A 77 12.69 12.02 5.99
C ILE A 77 13.32 12.89 4.90
N GLN A 78 13.10 12.55 3.63
CA GLN A 78 13.67 13.33 2.52
C GLN A 78 13.12 14.76 2.51
N TYR A 79 11.82 14.93 2.80
CA TYR A 79 11.23 16.26 2.96
C TYR A 79 11.76 17.00 4.19
N LEU A 80 11.87 16.33 5.34
CA LEU A 80 12.34 16.94 6.58
C LEU A 80 13.79 17.41 6.50
N THR A 81 14.63 16.66 5.80
CA THR A 81 16.07 16.96 5.68
C THR A 81 16.42 17.90 4.53
N GLY A 82 15.45 18.26 3.66
CA GLY A 82 15.72 19.08 2.48
C GLY A 82 16.70 18.42 1.50
N SER A 83 16.71 17.08 1.45
CA SER A 83 17.69 16.31 0.69
C SER A 83 17.51 16.47 -0.82
N ALA A 84 18.56 16.93 -1.51
CA ALA A 84 18.53 17.19 -2.95
C ALA A 84 18.93 15.97 -3.82
N TRP A 85 19.61 14.96 -3.26
CA TRP A 85 20.04 13.79 -4.05
C TRP A 85 18.89 12.81 -4.31
N SER A 86 17.88 12.82 -3.44
CA SER A 86 16.77 11.85 -3.46
C SER A 86 15.60 12.31 -4.34
N VAL A 87 15.72 13.41 -5.08
CA VAL A 87 14.64 13.99 -5.89
C VAL A 87 14.01 12.97 -6.84
N SER A 88 14.82 12.17 -7.55
CA SER A 88 14.33 11.14 -8.47
C SER A 88 13.70 9.94 -7.74
N VAL A 89 14.27 9.54 -6.59
CA VAL A 89 13.80 8.40 -5.81
C VAL A 89 12.52 8.74 -5.05
N ARG A 90 12.35 10.00 -4.65
CA ARG A 90 11.21 10.48 -3.86
C ARG A 90 9.88 10.22 -4.57
N ARG A 91 9.79 10.51 -5.87
CA ARG A 91 8.55 10.23 -6.64
C ARG A 91 8.18 8.75 -6.62
N PHE A 92 9.17 7.88 -6.78
CA PHE A 92 8.96 6.44 -6.75
C PHE A 92 8.45 5.97 -5.38
N MET A 93 9.04 6.50 -4.30
CA MET A 93 8.63 6.19 -2.93
C MET A 93 7.25 6.77 -2.59
N GLU A 94 6.91 7.96 -3.06
CA GLU A 94 5.56 8.54 -2.92
C GLU A 94 4.51 7.69 -3.64
N ALA A 95 4.83 7.18 -4.84
CA ALA A 95 3.96 6.28 -5.58
C ALA A 95 3.72 4.96 -4.81
N ILE A 96 4.78 4.36 -4.23
CA ILE A 96 4.63 3.19 -3.37
C ILE A 96 3.80 3.52 -2.12
N ALA A 97 4.09 4.63 -1.44
CA ALA A 97 3.34 5.05 -0.25
C ALA A 97 1.86 5.29 -0.54
N SER A 98 1.52 5.75 -1.75
CA SER A 98 0.14 6.00 -2.20
C SER A 98 -0.73 4.73 -2.27
N THR A 99 -0.14 3.54 -2.11
CA THR A 99 -0.86 2.25 -2.04
C THR A 99 -1.44 1.95 -0.66
N LEU A 100 -1.07 2.68 0.39
CA LEU A 100 -1.56 2.47 1.77
C LEU A 100 -3.10 2.51 1.94
N PRO A 101 -3.87 3.34 1.20
CA PRO A 101 -5.33 3.25 1.20
C PRO A 101 -5.85 1.90 0.71
N ALA A 102 -5.18 1.26 -0.26
CA ALA A 102 -5.55 -0.07 -0.72
C ALA A 102 -5.22 -1.14 0.34
N ALA A 103 -4.14 -0.97 1.10
CA ALA A 103 -3.81 -1.87 2.22
C ALA A 103 -4.90 -1.87 3.31
N ALA A 104 -5.56 -0.73 3.54
CA ALA A 104 -6.71 -0.66 4.45
C ALA A 104 -7.88 -1.54 3.99
N LEU A 105 -8.15 -1.58 2.69
CA LEU A 105 -9.17 -2.47 2.11
C LEU A 105 -8.76 -3.93 2.22
N LEU A 106 -7.49 -4.25 1.95
CA LEU A 106 -6.96 -5.61 2.08
C LEU A 106 -6.90 -6.10 3.53
N PHE A 107 -6.98 -5.22 4.52
CA PHE A 107 -7.09 -5.59 5.93
C PHE A 107 -8.48 -6.15 6.30
N VAL A 108 -9.51 -5.95 5.48
CA VAL A 108 -10.89 -6.39 5.81
C VAL A 108 -10.99 -7.89 6.11
N PRO A 109 -10.43 -8.82 5.31
CA PRO A 109 -10.45 -10.25 5.66
C PRO A 109 -9.74 -10.57 6.97
N VAL A 110 -8.69 -9.82 7.34
CA VAL A 110 -8.03 -9.96 8.65
C VAL A 110 -8.98 -9.56 9.78
N ALA A 111 -9.74 -8.48 9.61
CA ALA A 111 -10.73 -8.02 10.58
C ALA A 111 -11.91 -8.98 10.75
N LEU A 112 -12.29 -9.71 9.70
CA LEU A 112 -13.33 -10.74 9.77
C LEU A 112 -12.82 -12.04 10.44
N GLY A 113 -11.54 -12.36 10.27
CA GLY A 113 -10.90 -13.56 10.83
C GLY A 113 -10.24 -13.40 12.19
N LEU A 114 -10.59 -12.37 12.99
CA LEU A 114 -9.91 -12.08 14.27
C LEU A 114 -9.86 -13.30 15.19
N HIS A 115 -10.96 -14.04 15.30
CA HIS A 115 -11.06 -15.21 16.16
C HIS A 115 -10.21 -16.40 15.69
N ASP A 116 -9.87 -16.50 14.41
CA ASP A 116 -8.99 -17.55 13.91
C ASP A 116 -7.51 -17.21 14.11
N LEU A 117 -7.20 -15.91 14.13
CA LEU A 117 -5.85 -15.35 14.14
C LEU A 117 -5.31 -15.10 15.55
N TYR A 118 -6.16 -14.69 16.47
CA TYR A 118 -5.74 -14.11 17.74
C TYR A 118 -6.40 -14.81 18.93
N GLU A 119 -5.61 -15.49 19.75
CA GLU A 119 -6.12 -16.23 20.91
C GLU A 119 -6.85 -15.35 21.95
N TRP A 120 -6.46 -14.07 22.05
CA TRP A 120 -7.01 -13.12 23.02
C TRP A 120 -8.45 -12.69 22.73
N THR A 121 -9.02 -13.10 21.58
CA THR A 121 -10.46 -12.90 21.31
C THR A 121 -11.32 -13.96 21.99
N HIS A 122 -10.76 -15.13 22.32
CA HIS A 122 -11.50 -16.20 22.97
C HIS A 122 -11.66 -15.93 24.46
N LYS A 123 -12.89 -15.61 24.88
CA LYS A 123 -13.22 -15.31 26.28
C LYS A 123 -12.82 -16.42 27.26
N GLU A 124 -12.98 -17.68 26.87
CA GLU A 124 -12.58 -18.85 27.65
C GLU A 124 -11.06 -18.87 27.94
N VAL A 125 -10.24 -18.52 26.94
CA VAL A 125 -8.78 -18.48 27.07
C VAL A 125 -8.37 -17.32 27.98
N VAL A 126 -8.95 -16.14 27.76
CA VAL A 126 -8.69 -14.95 28.60
C VAL A 126 -9.14 -15.19 30.04
N ALA A 127 -10.23 -15.92 30.29
CA ALA A 127 -10.70 -16.21 31.63
C ALA A 127 -9.74 -17.12 32.42
N ASN A 128 -8.94 -17.94 31.76
CA ASN A 128 -8.02 -18.88 32.40
C ASN A 128 -6.55 -18.38 32.44
N ASP A 129 -6.23 -17.29 31.73
CA ASP A 129 -4.87 -16.73 31.66
C ASP A 129 -4.81 -15.33 32.31
N GLU A 130 -4.12 -15.22 33.46
CA GLU A 130 -3.94 -13.95 34.18
C GLU A 130 -3.17 -12.89 33.37
N LEU A 131 -2.22 -13.28 32.51
CA LEU A 131 -1.45 -12.37 31.67
C LEU A 131 -2.34 -11.73 30.59
N LEU A 132 -3.24 -12.52 30.00
CA LEU A 132 -4.22 -12.00 29.02
C LEU A 132 -5.23 -11.08 29.69
N LYS A 133 -5.70 -11.39 30.91
CA LYS A 133 -6.59 -10.50 31.68
C LYS A 133 -5.94 -9.13 31.93
N ALA A 134 -4.68 -9.11 32.33
CA ALA A 134 -3.95 -7.86 32.56
C ALA A 134 -3.84 -6.99 31.30
N LYS A 135 -3.88 -7.61 30.10
CA LYS A 135 -3.79 -6.93 28.80
C LYS A 135 -5.15 -6.64 28.17
N ALA A 136 -6.27 -7.08 28.75
CA ALA A 136 -7.61 -6.98 28.15
C ALA A 136 -8.03 -5.54 27.81
N GLY A 137 -7.53 -4.55 28.56
CA GLY A 137 -7.75 -3.14 28.23
C GLY A 137 -7.18 -2.74 26.85
N TYR A 138 -6.06 -3.35 26.43
CA TYR A 138 -5.43 -3.10 25.12
C TYR A 138 -5.80 -4.16 24.07
N LEU A 139 -5.88 -5.43 24.48
CA LEU A 139 -6.21 -6.59 23.65
C LEU A 139 -7.72 -6.90 23.74
N ASN A 140 -8.54 -5.98 23.23
CA ASN A 140 -9.96 -6.23 22.99
C ASN A 140 -10.30 -5.91 21.52
N GLU A 141 -11.29 -6.61 20.99
CA GLU A 141 -11.64 -6.58 19.57
C GLU A 141 -12.00 -5.17 19.08
N ASN A 142 -12.87 -4.48 19.82
CA ASN A 142 -13.33 -3.13 19.46
C ASN A 142 -12.18 -2.13 19.44
N PHE A 143 -11.34 -2.10 20.48
CA PHE A 143 -10.22 -1.19 20.57
C PHE A 143 -9.13 -1.52 19.54
N PHE A 144 -8.90 -2.80 19.26
CA PHE A 144 -8.00 -3.24 18.20
C PHE A 144 -8.46 -2.73 16.83
N LEU A 145 -9.73 -2.91 16.50
CA LEU A 145 -10.31 -2.46 15.22
C LEU A 145 -10.30 -0.94 15.08
N ILE A 146 -10.68 -0.21 16.14
CA ILE A 146 -10.63 1.26 16.15
C ILE A 146 -9.21 1.76 15.93
N ARG A 147 -8.22 1.18 16.61
CA ARG A 147 -6.81 1.53 16.43
C ARG A 147 -6.31 1.22 15.02
N ALA A 148 -6.61 0.02 14.50
CA ALA A 148 -6.25 -0.35 13.13
C ALA A 148 -6.84 0.63 12.11
N ALA A 149 -8.13 0.97 12.25
CA ALA A 149 -8.78 1.97 11.41
C ALA A 149 -8.13 3.35 11.52
N ALA A 150 -7.79 3.80 12.75
CA ALA A 150 -7.10 5.06 12.97
C ALA A 150 -5.71 5.07 12.32
N TYR A 151 -4.94 3.98 12.42
CA TYR A 151 -3.62 3.88 11.78
C TYR A 151 -3.73 3.96 10.26
N PHE A 152 -4.58 3.14 9.65
CA PHE A 152 -4.78 3.16 8.20
C PHE A 152 -5.31 4.50 7.71
N LEU A 153 -6.21 5.15 8.46
CA LEU A 153 -6.70 6.48 8.13
C LEU A 153 -5.57 7.51 8.13
N ILE A 154 -4.78 7.57 9.20
CA ILE A 154 -3.65 8.51 9.32
C ILE A 154 -2.66 8.28 8.18
N TRP A 155 -2.21 7.04 7.98
CA TRP A 155 -1.24 6.69 6.94
C TRP A 155 -1.75 6.99 5.53
N SER A 156 -3.03 6.71 5.26
CA SER A 156 -3.68 7.01 3.97
C SER A 156 -3.77 8.51 3.71
N LEU A 157 -4.13 9.30 4.73
CA LEU A 157 -4.23 10.75 4.60
C LEU A 157 -2.86 11.38 4.31
N TRP A 158 -1.82 10.95 5.02
CA TRP A 158 -0.46 11.47 4.82
C TRP A 158 0.11 11.07 3.46
N SER A 159 0.04 9.78 3.10
CA SER A 159 0.54 9.29 1.81
C SER A 159 -0.12 9.99 0.62
N LEU A 160 -1.45 10.10 0.64
CA LEU A 160 -2.19 10.76 -0.43
C LEU A 160 -1.93 12.28 -0.48
N ARG A 161 -1.77 12.96 0.65
CA ARG A 161 -1.44 14.39 0.65
C ARG A 161 -0.06 14.65 0.05
N LEU A 162 0.95 13.89 0.47
CA LEU A 162 2.31 14.03 -0.06
C LEU A 162 2.34 13.75 -1.57
N PHE A 163 1.73 12.64 -2.00
CA PHE A 163 1.66 12.28 -3.42
C PHE A 163 0.90 13.34 -4.25
N ARG A 164 -0.26 13.82 -3.78
CA ARG A 164 -1.05 14.84 -4.50
C ARG A 164 -0.31 16.17 -4.61
N ASN A 165 0.39 16.59 -3.55
CA ASN A 165 1.15 17.84 -3.58
C ASN A 165 2.35 17.74 -4.52
N SER A 166 3.06 16.60 -4.48
CA SER A 166 4.17 16.30 -5.40
C SER A 166 3.72 16.34 -6.87
N VAL A 167 2.58 15.74 -7.22
CA VAL A 167 2.04 15.78 -8.59
C VAL A 167 1.61 17.20 -8.99
N LYS A 168 1.07 17.99 -8.06
CA LYS A 168 0.71 19.40 -8.34
C LYS A 168 1.94 20.25 -8.68
N GLN A 169 3.08 20.01 -8.02
CA GLN A 169 4.33 20.74 -8.30
C GLN A 169 4.78 20.60 -9.76
N ASP A 170 4.47 19.47 -10.40
CA ASP A 170 4.82 19.23 -11.82
C ASP A 170 4.10 20.16 -12.79
N THR A 171 2.88 20.56 -12.42
CA THR A 171 2.06 21.45 -13.24
C THR A 171 2.42 22.91 -12.98
N THR A 172 2.64 23.29 -11.72
CA THR A 172 2.91 24.67 -11.32
C THR A 172 4.35 25.11 -11.62
N ARG A 173 5.31 24.17 -11.74
CA ARG A 173 6.76 24.43 -11.91
C ARG A 173 7.37 25.33 -10.82
N SER A 174 6.68 25.56 -9.71
CA SER A 174 7.20 26.31 -8.57
C SER A 174 8.08 25.41 -7.70
N LEU A 175 9.24 25.93 -7.29
CA LEU A 175 10.15 25.25 -6.36
C LEU A 175 9.79 25.48 -4.88
N ASP A 176 8.66 26.16 -4.63
CA ASP A 176 8.17 26.54 -3.30
C ASP A 176 7.34 25.44 -2.63
#